data_AF-A0ABD5IAT7-F1
#
_entry.id   AF-A0ABD5IAT7-F1
#
_cell.length_a   1.000
_cell.length_b   1.000
_cell.length_c   1.000
_cell.angle_alpha   90.00
_cell.angle_beta   90.00
_cell.angle_gamma   90.00
#
_symmetry.space_group_name_H-M   'P 1'
#
loop_
_entity.id
_entity.type
_entity.pdbx_description
1 polymer ?
#
loop_
_entity_poly.entity_id
_entity_poly.type
_entity_poly.pdbx_seq_one_letter_code
_entity_poly.pdbx_strand_id
1 'polypeptide(L)'
;MFKKINNKINNLKEDISCNRALYVIECIKKHQDNVTASITVGPLTKSIFIHTQDLNITEKNKEKYLITFNEYSFSFKTMGFSTDVSTLKWINDTKFELELISNHNILVQIRFIAELNGIPKEKYFTK
;
A
#
# COMPACT_ATOMS: atom_id res chain seq x y z
N MET A 1 -6.97 -30.70 36.29
CA MET A 1 -7.43 -30.70 34.89
C MET A 1 -7.91 -29.29 34.55
N PHE A 2 -6.98 -28.40 34.20
CA PHE A 2 -7.28 -26.99 33.92
C PHE A 2 -6.56 -26.55 32.64
N LYS A 3 -7.35 -25.95 31.75
CA LYS A 3 -7.04 -24.97 30.70
C LYS A 3 -5.58 -24.87 30.22
N LYS A 4 -5.41 -25.04 28.90
CA LYS A 4 -4.85 -23.98 28.04
C LYS A 4 -5.15 -24.27 26.57
N ILE A 5 -6.37 -23.90 26.18
CA ILE A 5 -6.61 -23.32 24.85
C ILE A 5 -5.67 -22.11 24.78
N ASN A 6 -4.47 -22.25 24.21
CA ASN A 6 -3.58 -21.11 24.02
C ASN A 6 -2.56 -21.24 22.88
N ASN A 7 -2.68 -22.24 22.01
CA ASN A 7 -1.78 -22.36 20.85
C ASN A 7 -2.33 -21.74 19.55
N LYS A 8 -3.46 -21.03 19.59
CA LYS A 8 -4.03 -20.36 18.40
C LYS A 8 -3.78 -18.85 18.33
N ILE A 9 -3.18 -18.24 19.36
CA ILE A 9 -3.05 -16.77 19.44
C ILE A 9 -1.65 -16.27 19.04
N ASN A 10 -0.63 -17.12 19.02
CA ASN A 10 0.75 -16.66 18.84
C ASN A 10 1.28 -16.60 17.40
N ASN A 11 0.53 -17.08 16.39
CA ASN A 11 0.94 -16.98 14.97
C ASN A 11 0.22 -15.86 14.20
N LEU A 12 -0.56 -15.01 14.87
CA LEU A 12 -1.31 -13.91 14.23
C LEU A 12 -0.50 -12.59 14.13
N LYS A 13 0.84 -12.67 14.23
CA LYS A 13 1.74 -11.53 14.01
C LYS A 13 2.34 -11.47 12.60
N GLU A 14 2.14 -12.49 11.77
CA GLU A 14 2.81 -12.58 10.47
C GLU A 14 1.94 -12.24 9.24
N ASP A 15 0.68 -11.81 9.38
CA ASP A 15 -0.21 -11.65 8.21
C ASP A 15 -1.05 -10.33 8.18
N ILE A 16 -0.61 -9.31 8.94
CA ILE A 16 -1.35 -8.04 9.09
C ILE A 16 -0.78 -6.91 8.20
N SER A 17 0.48 -7.00 7.75
CA SER A 17 1.10 -5.94 6.92
C SER A 17 0.50 -5.86 5.52
N CYS A 18 0.36 -6.99 4.82
CA CYS A 18 -0.12 -7.02 3.44
C CYS A 18 -1.59 -6.64 3.30
N ASN A 19 -2.44 -7.02 4.27
CA ASN A 19 -3.84 -6.61 4.34
C ASN A 19 -3.99 -5.08 4.53
N ARG A 20 -3.06 -4.44 5.26
CA ARG A 20 -3.05 -2.97 5.44
C ARG A 20 -2.62 -2.24 4.18
N ALA A 21 -1.60 -2.72 3.48
CA ALA A 21 -1.18 -2.14 2.20
C ALA A 21 -2.32 -2.16 1.18
N LEU A 22 -2.96 -3.32 1.05
CA LEU A 22 -4.10 -3.48 0.16
C LEU A 22 -5.23 -2.52 0.53
N TYR A 23 -5.59 -2.46 1.80
CA TYR A 23 -6.63 -1.54 2.28
C TYR A 23 -6.34 -0.08 1.91
N VAL A 24 -5.09 0.38 2.09
CA VAL A 24 -4.70 1.75 1.74
C VAL A 24 -4.77 1.98 0.23
N ILE A 25 -4.39 0.99 -0.57
CA ILE A 25 -4.42 1.07 -2.04
C ILE A 25 -5.86 1.11 -2.56
N GLU A 26 -6.76 0.33 -1.97
CA GLU A 26 -8.20 0.40 -2.26
C GLU A 26 -8.77 1.77 -1.87
N CYS A 27 -8.36 2.36 -0.74
CA CYS A 27 -8.74 3.73 -0.38
C CYS A 27 -8.22 4.77 -1.39
N ILE A 28 -6.96 4.66 -1.82
CA ILE A 28 -6.40 5.53 -2.88
C ILE A 28 -7.23 5.40 -4.17
N LYS A 29 -7.56 4.18 -4.57
CA LYS A 29 -8.41 3.90 -5.74
C LYS A 29 -9.81 4.51 -5.63
N LYS A 30 -10.44 4.46 -4.44
CA LYS A 30 -11.78 5.04 -4.19
C LYS A 30 -11.78 6.58 -4.25
N HIS A 31 -10.64 7.21 -3.97
CA HIS A 31 -10.53 8.66 -3.78
C HIS A 31 -9.58 9.33 -4.78
N GLN A 32 -9.41 8.76 -5.98
CA GLN A 32 -8.44 9.24 -6.95
C GLN A 32 -8.65 10.71 -7.34
N ASP A 33 -9.89 11.20 -7.33
CA ASP A 33 -10.24 12.58 -7.70
C ASP A 33 -9.75 13.64 -6.71
N ASN A 34 -9.44 13.25 -5.47
CA ASN A 34 -9.14 14.17 -4.38
C ASN A 34 -7.81 13.86 -3.69
N VAL A 35 -6.99 12.97 -4.27
CA VAL A 35 -5.68 12.61 -3.72
C VAL A 35 -4.60 12.84 -4.77
N THR A 36 -3.51 13.50 -4.38
CA THR A 36 -2.29 13.57 -5.18
C THR A 36 -1.25 12.64 -4.60
N ALA A 37 -0.41 12.03 -5.46
CA ALA A 37 0.64 11.13 -5.02
C ALA A 37 1.97 11.46 -5.68
N SER A 38 3.02 11.63 -4.87
CA SER A 38 4.39 11.52 -5.39
C SER A 38 4.81 10.06 -5.35
N ILE A 39 5.37 9.55 -6.44
CA ILE A 39 5.92 8.19 -6.55
C ILE A 39 7.44 8.25 -6.73
N THR A 40 8.18 7.65 -5.81
CA THR A 40 9.61 7.39 -5.99
C THR A 40 9.84 5.92 -6.29
N VAL A 41 10.60 5.62 -7.35
CA VAL A 41 10.97 4.25 -7.74
C VAL A 41 12.46 4.03 -7.45
N GLY A 42 12.78 3.17 -6.48
CA GLY A 42 14.13 2.93 -5.94
C GLY A 42 15.27 2.83 -6.95
N PRO A 43 15.23 1.92 -7.95
CA PRO A 43 16.32 1.79 -8.91
C PRO A 43 16.50 3.00 -9.85
N LEU A 44 15.50 3.88 -9.93
CA LEU A 44 15.53 5.06 -10.80
C LEU A 44 15.98 6.34 -10.08
N THR A 45 16.03 6.33 -8.74
CA THR A 45 16.30 7.49 -7.84
C THR A 45 15.54 8.78 -8.18
N LYS A 46 14.53 8.69 -9.05
CA LYS A 46 13.68 9.79 -9.52
C LYS A 46 12.34 9.71 -8.80
N SER A 47 11.91 10.85 -8.28
CA SER A 47 10.55 11.07 -7.80
C SER A 47 9.73 11.64 -8.95
N ILE A 48 8.60 11.00 -9.23
CA ILE A 48 7.63 11.43 -10.23
C ILE A 48 6.40 11.89 -9.48
N PHE A 49 6.02 13.15 -9.66
CA PHE A 49 4.75 13.64 -9.16
C PHE A 49 3.65 13.24 -10.12
N ILE A 50 2.59 12.60 -9.62
CA ILE A 50 1.45 12.20 -10.42
C ILE A 50 0.13 12.52 -9.71
N HIS A 51 -0.93 12.74 -10.47
CA HIS A 51 -2.26 12.70 -9.90
C HIS A 51 -2.63 11.25 -9.67
N THR A 52 -3.33 10.93 -8.57
CA THR A 52 -3.72 9.52 -8.36
C THR A 52 -4.74 9.03 -9.38
N GLN A 53 -5.40 9.94 -10.11
CA GLN A 53 -6.22 9.63 -11.30
C GLN A 53 -5.41 8.98 -12.44
N ASP A 54 -4.12 9.29 -12.53
CA ASP A 54 -3.22 8.71 -13.54
C ASP A 54 -2.75 7.29 -13.17
N LEU A 55 -3.06 6.84 -11.94
CA LEU A 55 -2.79 5.48 -11.50
C LEU A 55 -3.89 4.54 -11.97
N ASN A 56 -3.51 3.50 -12.70
CA ASN A 56 -4.36 2.33 -12.86
C ASN A 56 -3.95 1.25 -11.87
N ILE A 57 -4.88 0.89 -10.98
CA ILE A 57 -4.72 -0.11 -9.92
C ILE A 57 -5.67 -1.27 -10.21
N THR A 58 -5.11 -2.39 -10.69
CA THR A 58 -5.87 -3.57 -11.09
C THR A 58 -5.48 -4.78 -10.26
N GLU A 59 -6.48 -5.48 -9.71
CA GLU A 59 -6.31 -6.81 -9.11
C GLU A 59 -5.98 -7.81 -10.22
N LYS A 60 -4.78 -8.42 -10.19
CA LYS A 60 -4.41 -9.49 -11.13
C LYS A 60 -5.01 -10.82 -10.70
N ASN A 61 -5.00 -11.07 -9.39
CA ASN A 61 -5.66 -12.17 -8.69
C ASN A 61 -5.78 -11.81 -7.20
N LYS A 62 -6.42 -12.68 -6.42
CA LYS A 62 -6.69 -12.47 -4.98
C LYS A 62 -5.47 -12.11 -4.13
N GLU A 63 -4.25 -12.39 -4.61
CA GLU A 63 -3.01 -12.24 -3.85
C GLU A 63 -2.03 -11.27 -4.52
N LYS A 64 -2.39 -10.66 -5.66
CA LYS A 64 -1.48 -9.86 -6.46
C LYS A 64 -2.19 -8.69 -7.13
N TYR A 65 -1.61 -7.51 -6.94
CA TYR A 65 -2.09 -6.27 -7.54
C TYR A 65 -1.05 -5.73 -8.50
N LEU A 66 -1.52 -5.08 -9.56
CA LEU A 66 -0.72 -4.37 -10.54
C LEU A 66 -1.06 -2.88 -10.45
N ILE A 67 -0.02 -2.07 -10.27
CA ILE A 67 -0.07 -0.62 -10.34
C ILE A 67 0.66 -0.19 -11.61
N THR A 68 -0.01 0.56 -12.45
CA THR A 68 0.56 1.13 -13.68
C THR A 68 0.35 2.64 -13.71
N PHE A 69 1.36 3.37 -14.16
CA PHE A 69 1.30 4.81 -14.41
C PHE A 69 2.34 5.15 -15.49
N ASN A 70 1.98 6.00 -16.46
CA ASN A 70 2.82 6.27 -17.63
C ASN A 70 3.32 4.96 -18.29
N GLU A 71 4.64 4.80 -18.41
CA GLU A 71 5.33 3.62 -18.94
C GLU A 71 5.69 2.57 -17.86
N TYR A 72 5.40 2.85 -16.60
CA TYR A 72 5.81 2.02 -15.47
C TYR A 72 4.71 1.02 -15.09
N SER A 73 5.14 -0.21 -14.80
CA SER A 73 4.27 -1.25 -14.24
C SER A 73 4.97 -1.89 -13.04
N PHE A 74 4.23 -2.04 -11.94
CA PHE A 74 4.73 -2.64 -10.72
C PHE A 74 3.69 -3.59 -10.14
N SER A 75 4.14 -4.75 -9.68
CA SER A 75 3.26 -5.68 -8.98
C SER A 75 3.74 -5.95 -7.56
N PHE A 76 2.80 -5.97 -6.62
CA PHE A 76 3.05 -6.37 -5.24
C PHE A 76 2.12 -7.50 -4.85
N LYS A 77 2.60 -8.40 -3.98
CA LYS A 77 1.78 -9.44 -3.40
C LYS A 77 1.10 -8.94 -2.12
N THR A 78 -0.17 -9.30 -1.97
CA THR A 78 -1.03 -8.88 -0.86
C THR A 78 -1.37 -10.01 0.12
N MET A 79 -1.01 -11.26 -0.19
CA MET A 79 -1.23 -12.41 0.67
C MET A 79 -0.09 -13.45 0.55
N GLY A 80 0.05 -14.28 1.59
CA GLY A 80 1.01 -15.39 1.65
C GLY A 80 2.41 -14.98 2.14
N PHE A 81 3.39 -15.90 2.02
CA PHE A 81 4.80 -15.61 2.29
C PHE A 81 5.35 -14.64 1.24
N SER A 82 5.11 -13.36 1.45
CA SER A 82 5.64 -12.27 0.64
C SER A 82 6.92 -11.74 1.30
N THR A 83 7.96 -11.55 0.49
CA THR A 83 9.12 -10.74 0.89
C THR A 83 8.87 -9.25 0.67
N ASP A 84 7.68 -8.90 0.17
CA ASP A 84 7.28 -7.51 -0.01
C ASP A 84 6.93 -6.89 1.35
N VAL A 85 7.39 -5.66 1.59
CA VAL A 85 7.18 -4.93 2.84
C VAL A 85 6.33 -3.71 2.56
N SER A 86 5.38 -3.41 3.46
CA SER A 86 4.60 -2.19 3.40
C SER A 86 4.66 -1.39 4.71
N THR A 87 4.90 -0.09 4.62
CA THR A 87 4.89 0.82 5.76
C THR A 87 3.92 1.96 5.50
N LEU A 88 3.01 2.22 6.44
CA LEU A 88 2.12 3.38 6.42
C LEU A 88 2.52 4.33 7.55
N LYS A 89 2.83 5.58 7.22
CA LYS A 89 3.19 6.63 8.18
C LYS A 89 2.37 7.88 7.93
N TRP A 90 1.66 8.36 8.95
CA TRP A 90 1.03 9.67 8.89
C TRP A 90 2.07 10.78 9.09
N ILE A 91 2.02 11.78 8.22
CA ILE A 91 2.82 13.00 8.33
C ILE A 91 2.03 14.04 9.14
N ASN A 92 0.72 14.16 8.87
CA ASN A 92 -0.24 14.98 9.61
C ASN A 92 -1.67 14.43 9.36
N ASP A 93 -2.72 15.15 9.76
CA ASP A 93 -4.11 14.67 9.64
C ASP A 93 -4.65 14.60 8.21
N THR A 94 -3.96 15.20 7.23
CA THR A 94 -4.37 15.24 5.81
C THR A 94 -3.31 14.67 4.88
N LYS A 95 -2.24 14.06 5.40
CA LYS A 95 -1.11 13.60 4.60
C LYS A 95 -0.48 12.35 5.19
N PHE A 96 -0.31 11.32 4.37
CA PHE A 96 0.38 10.09 4.75
C PHE A 96 1.38 9.65 3.69
N GLU A 97 2.32 8.82 4.11
CA GLU A 97 3.26 8.11 3.28
C GLU A 97 2.94 6.62 3.33
N LEU A 98 2.74 6.00 2.17
CA LEU A 98 2.69 4.55 2.00
C LEU A 98 3.92 4.12 1.22
N GLU A 99 4.78 3.33 1.86
CA GLU A 99 5.91 2.69 1.22
C GLU A 99 5.58 1.23 0.93
N LEU A 100 5.87 0.78 -0.29
CA LEU A 100 5.79 -0.59 -0.75
C LEU A 100 7.16 -0.98 -1.29
N ILE A 101 7.74 -2.04 -0.75
CA ILE A 101 9.02 -2.58 -1.21
C ILE A 101 8.73 -3.95 -1.78
N SER A 102 8.96 -4.18 -3.06
CA SER A 102 8.95 -5.52 -3.64
C SER A 102 10.36 -6.08 -3.80
N ASN A 103 10.51 -7.35 -3.42
CA ASN A 103 11.76 -8.09 -3.46
C ASN A 103 11.76 -9.19 -4.54
N HIS A 104 10.81 -9.15 -5.47
CA HIS A 104 10.68 -10.13 -6.55
C HIS A 104 11.59 -9.75 -7.74
N ASN A 105 12.82 -10.27 -7.74
CA ASN A 105 13.90 -10.16 -8.74
C ASN A 105 14.80 -8.91 -8.66
N ILE A 106 14.22 -7.72 -8.53
CA ILE A 106 14.96 -6.46 -8.28
C ILE A 106 14.26 -5.76 -7.13
N LEU A 107 15.03 -5.17 -6.20
CA LEU A 107 14.47 -4.35 -5.14
C LEU A 107 13.77 -3.14 -5.77
N VAL A 108 12.45 -3.14 -5.79
CA VAL A 108 11.63 -2.02 -6.25
C VAL A 108 10.92 -1.43 -5.05
N GLN A 109 11.40 -0.28 -4.61
CA GLN A 109 10.73 0.54 -3.62
C GLN A 109 9.83 1.54 -4.33
N ILE A 110 8.55 1.56 -3.96
CA ILE A 110 7.56 2.56 -4.35
C ILE A 110 7.14 3.28 -3.08
N ARG A 111 7.24 4.60 -3.10
CA ARG A 111 6.74 5.43 -2.02
C ARG A 111 5.65 6.34 -2.55
N PHE A 112 4.44 6.23 -2.01
CA PHE A 112 3.32 7.14 -2.23
C PHE A 112 3.31 8.17 -1.12
N ILE A 113 3.38 9.45 -1.49
CA ILE A 113 3.05 10.55 -0.56
C ILE A 113 1.67 11.06 -0.94
N ALA A 114 0.66 10.65 -0.17
CA ALA A 114 -0.74 10.98 -0.43
C ALA A 114 -1.17 12.22 0.37
N GLU A 115 -1.71 13.22 -0.33
CA GLU A 115 -2.33 14.40 0.27
C GLU A 115 -3.84 14.37 0.03
N LEU A 116 -4.62 14.43 1.12
CA LEU A 116 -6.05 14.16 1.14
C LEU A 116 -6.92 15.34 0.69
N ASN A 117 -6.32 16.45 0.25
CA ASN A 117 -6.99 17.67 -0.25
C ASN A 117 -8.28 18.07 0.49
N GLY A 118 -8.24 18.05 1.84
CA GLY A 118 -9.37 18.44 2.69
C GLY A 118 -10.26 17.29 3.19
N ILE A 119 -9.96 16.03 2.83
CA ILE A 119 -10.60 14.85 3.43
C ILE A 119 -9.90 14.53 4.76
N PRO A 120 -10.63 14.49 5.90
CA PRO A 120 -10.06 14.08 7.17
C PRO A 120 -9.64 12.60 7.17
N LYS A 121 -8.55 12.25 7.86
CA LYS A 121 -8.04 10.87 7.95
C LYS A 121 -9.10 9.84 8.35
N GLU A 122 -10.00 10.21 9.26
CA GLU A 122 -11.05 9.32 9.77
C GLU A 122 -12.03 8.96 8.66
N LYS A 123 -12.38 9.95 7.82
CA LYS A 123 -13.30 9.82 6.70
C LYS A 123 -12.67 9.07 5.52
N TYR A 124 -11.38 9.27 5.31
CA TYR A 124 -10.65 8.65 4.20
C TYR A 124 -10.51 7.13 4.35
N PHE A 125 -10.30 6.67 5.58
CA PHE A 125 -10.20 5.25 5.90
C PHE A 125 -11.49 4.68 6.51
N THR A 126 -12.65 5.30 6.28
CA THR A 126 -13.93 4.66 6.57
C THR A 126 -14.41 3.88 5.34
N LYS A 127 -14.83 2.63 5.60
CA LYS A 127 -15.22 1.64 4.59
C LYS A 127 -16.36 2.14 3.69
#